data_AF-A0A2T0S280-F1
#
_entry.id   AF-A0A2T0S280-F1
#
_cell.length_a   1.000
_cell.length_b   1.000
_cell.length_c   1.000
_cell.angle_alpha   90.00
_cell.angle_beta   90.00
_cell.angle_gamma   90.00
#
_symmetry.space_group_name_H-M   'P 1'
#
loop_
_entity.id
_entity.type
_entity.pdbx_description
1 polymer ?
#
loop_
_entity_poly.entity_id
_entity_poly.type
_entity_poly.pdbx_seq_one_letter_code
_entity_poly.pdbx_strand_id
1 'polypeptide(L)'
;MIPRPASVRDDGRAVTLTPGDPGPGPGTEGVASWLRATLGVAARLRLDPELADEAYVLDVGADGVSLRGGSAAGVFYGAQTLRQLLPPETLRRAGAGGGPWTVPAVHIEDRPRFRWRGVLLDVARHFMPVADVLRFVDLAAFHKLNVLHLHLTDDQGWRFEVPGWPRLTSVGSWRPRTMLGSRQHGRYDERPHGGHYTDADLREIVAYAAERHVTVVPEVDMPGHMQAAVAAYPELGNGFAGGVRTSWGISPHVLNLEPATLDFCRRVLDHVCDLFPSPVVSIGGDECPVDEWTGDDRHALQSRFTAAMAAHLAGRGRRILGWDEILAGGAPPGAIIAAWRGAAPAELALAAGHEVVSCPDTSVYLDYRQSGDPGEPTPVGTLLTLRDVYAFEPPPGVLGAQANVWTEHMESARRVDYMTYPRLCALAEVVWSPPRRSFAEFEGRLTPHLARLDALGVNYRPPSGPRPWDARPDAPGNPRRLDERLAELHAMTADLRR
;
A
#
# COMPACT_ATOMS: atom_id res chain seq x y z
N MET A 1 3.25 -2.69 21.81
CA MET A 1 3.91 -2.81 20.49
C MET A 1 2.87 -3.28 19.48
N ILE A 2 2.77 -2.62 18.34
CA ILE A 2 1.96 -3.04 17.19
C ILE A 2 2.86 -3.03 15.95
N PRO A 3 3.06 -4.15 15.25
CA PRO A 3 2.50 -5.49 15.52
C PRO A 3 2.95 -6.12 16.84
N ARG A 4 2.18 -7.10 17.35
CA ARG A 4 2.57 -7.92 18.50
C ARG A 4 3.75 -8.85 18.13
N PRO A 5 4.89 -8.81 18.85
CA PRO A 5 5.96 -9.75 18.60
C PRO A 5 5.56 -11.20 18.82
N ALA A 6 6.26 -12.14 18.19
CA ALA A 6 6.01 -13.57 18.35
C ALA A 6 6.29 -14.08 19.78
N SER A 7 7.35 -13.58 20.42
CA SER A 7 7.73 -13.91 21.79
C SER A 7 8.25 -12.66 22.51
N VAL A 8 7.80 -12.44 23.74
CA VAL A 8 8.29 -11.39 24.64
C VAL A 8 8.45 -11.99 26.03
N ARG A 9 9.64 -11.88 26.61
CA ARG A 9 9.92 -12.13 28.02
C ARG A 9 10.22 -10.79 28.67
N ASP A 10 9.45 -10.44 29.70
CA ASP A 10 9.61 -9.23 30.51
C ASP A 10 10.08 -9.64 31.90
N ASP A 11 11.23 -9.13 32.32
CA ASP A 11 11.85 -9.46 33.60
C ASP A 11 11.26 -8.66 34.78
N GLY A 12 10.26 -7.80 34.52
CA GLY A 12 9.58 -6.95 35.51
C GLY A 12 10.44 -5.79 36.03
N ARG A 13 11.59 -5.55 35.41
CA ARG A 13 12.54 -4.49 35.77
C ARG A 13 12.54 -3.41 34.70
N ALA A 14 12.89 -2.20 35.11
CA ALA A 14 13.12 -1.10 34.17
C ALA A 14 14.63 -0.84 34.02
N VAL A 15 15.04 -0.47 32.81
CA VAL A 15 16.41 -0.10 32.47
C VAL A 15 16.41 1.34 31.98
N THR A 16 17.42 2.09 32.40
CA THR A 16 17.67 3.44 31.91
C THR A 16 18.64 3.37 30.74
N LEU A 17 18.16 3.75 29.55
CA LEU A 17 18.97 3.86 28.34
C LEU A 17 19.57 5.25 28.28
N THR A 18 20.89 5.30 28.13
CA THR A 18 21.63 6.56 27.98
C THR A 18 21.71 6.98 26.51
N PRO A 19 21.82 8.29 26.25
CA PRO A 19 22.14 8.77 24.92
C PRO A 19 23.44 8.16 24.40
N GLY A 20 23.48 7.82 23.12
CA GLY A 20 24.69 7.35 22.47
C GLY A 20 24.43 6.88 21.03
N ASP A 21 25.50 6.54 20.35
CA ASP A 21 25.43 6.06 18.97
C ASP A 21 25.23 4.54 18.91
N PRO A 22 24.45 4.04 17.93
CA PRO A 22 24.46 2.63 17.60
C PRO A 22 25.87 2.18 17.22
N GLY A 23 26.33 1.07 17.78
CA GLY A 23 27.59 0.41 17.43
C GLY A 23 27.34 -0.59 16.31
N PRO A 24 27.64 -0.26 15.04
CA PRO A 24 27.38 -1.16 13.91
C PRO A 24 28.32 -2.37 13.95
N GLY A 25 27.76 -3.55 13.73
CA GLY A 25 28.50 -4.70 13.24
C GLY A 25 28.52 -4.73 11.70
N PRO A 26 29.40 -5.54 11.09
CA PRO A 26 29.47 -5.68 9.63
C PRO A 26 28.10 -5.98 9.01
N GLY A 27 27.71 -5.21 7.98
CA GLY A 27 26.44 -5.37 7.26
C GLY A 27 25.24 -4.69 7.92
N THR A 28 25.44 -3.93 9.00
CA THR A 28 24.39 -3.16 9.71
C THR A 28 24.58 -1.65 9.63
N GLU A 29 25.54 -1.16 8.85
CA GLU A 29 25.96 0.24 8.80
C GLU A 29 24.84 1.17 8.35
N GLY A 30 24.06 0.75 7.35
CA GLY A 30 22.88 1.51 6.88
C GLY A 30 21.83 1.66 7.98
N VAL A 31 21.53 0.58 8.69
CA VAL A 31 20.57 0.61 9.82
C VAL A 31 21.12 1.44 10.96
N ALA A 32 22.42 1.36 11.28
CA ALA A 32 23.05 2.19 12.31
C ALA A 32 22.99 3.69 11.97
N SER A 33 23.22 4.05 10.70
CA SER A 33 23.12 5.43 10.21
C SER A 33 21.69 5.95 10.33
N TRP A 34 20.71 5.19 9.84
CA TRP A 34 19.29 5.52 9.98
C TRP A 34 18.87 5.63 11.44
N LEU A 35 19.31 4.68 12.27
CA LEU A 35 18.99 4.63 13.68
C LEU A 35 19.59 5.83 14.40
N ARG A 36 20.83 6.24 14.11
CA ARG A 36 21.44 7.44 14.70
C ARG A 36 20.65 8.71 14.38
N ALA A 37 20.17 8.84 13.14
CA ALA A 37 19.36 9.98 12.71
C ALA A 37 17.95 9.98 13.34
N THR A 38 17.44 8.81 13.74
CA THR A 38 16.06 8.62 14.21
C THR A 38 15.97 8.40 15.74
N LEU A 39 17.03 7.90 16.36
CA LEU A 39 17.19 7.53 17.77
C LEU A 39 18.62 7.81 18.23
N GLY A 40 18.77 8.70 19.20
CA GLY A 40 20.05 8.94 19.88
C GLY A 40 20.33 7.95 21.01
N VAL A 41 20.09 6.65 20.83
CA VAL A 41 20.29 5.61 21.87
C VAL A 41 21.38 4.62 21.45
N ALA A 42 22.30 4.31 22.38
CA ALA A 42 23.32 3.29 22.15
C ALA A 42 22.72 1.88 22.02
N ALA A 43 23.00 1.22 20.90
CA ALA A 43 22.58 -0.16 20.62
C ALA A 43 23.67 -0.93 19.87
N ARG A 44 23.94 -2.18 20.26
CA ARG A 44 24.87 -3.07 19.56
C ARG A 44 24.12 -3.82 18.45
N LEU A 45 24.45 -3.56 17.19
CA LEU A 45 23.78 -4.16 16.03
C LEU A 45 24.63 -5.27 15.43
N ARG A 46 24.06 -6.44 15.14
CA ARG A 46 24.78 -7.57 14.52
C ARG A 46 23.90 -8.38 13.58
N LEU A 47 24.52 -8.99 12.58
CA LEU A 47 23.91 -10.05 11.80
C LEU A 47 24.10 -11.40 12.50
N ASP A 48 23.09 -12.26 12.41
CA ASP A 48 23.07 -13.60 12.97
C ASP A 48 22.53 -14.57 11.90
N PRO A 49 23.40 -15.31 11.20
CA PRO A 49 22.98 -16.14 10.06
C PRO A 49 22.13 -17.35 10.44
N GLU A 50 21.95 -17.64 11.73
CA GLU A 50 21.02 -18.67 12.21
C GLU A 50 19.56 -18.18 12.20
N LEU A 51 19.34 -16.87 12.11
CA LEU A 51 18.01 -16.26 12.01
C LEU A 51 17.55 -16.19 10.54
N ALA A 52 16.25 -16.34 10.32
CA ALA A 52 15.65 -16.07 9.02
C ALA A 52 15.81 -14.59 8.61
N ASP A 53 15.75 -14.32 7.31
CA ASP A 53 16.09 -13.03 6.70
C ASP A 53 15.50 -11.78 7.42
N GLU A 54 14.20 -11.79 7.72
CA GLU A 54 13.50 -10.68 8.39
C GLU A 54 13.27 -10.93 9.90
N ALA A 55 13.85 -11.99 10.47
CA ALA A 55 13.76 -12.31 11.89
C ALA A 55 14.80 -11.53 12.71
N TYR A 56 14.48 -11.27 13.97
CA TYR A 56 15.38 -10.59 14.89
C TYR A 56 15.23 -11.06 16.34
N VAL A 57 16.29 -10.81 17.12
CA VAL A 57 16.31 -10.92 18.58
C VAL A 57 16.73 -9.58 19.16
N LEU A 58 15.88 -9.01 20.02
CA LEU A 58 16.12 -7.75 20.73
C LEU A 58 16.23 -8.03 22.24
N ASP A 59 17.39 -7.72 22.80
CA ASP A 59 17.68 -7.78 24.22
C ASP A 59 17.84 -6.36 24.78
N VAL A 60 17.05 -6.03 25.80
CA VAL A 60 17.14 -4.78 26.55
C VAL A 60 17.36 -5.13 28.03
N GLY A 61 18.53 -4.83 28.56
CA GLY A 61 18.92 -5.22 29.91
C GLY A 61 19.97 -4.31 30.54
N ALA A 62 20.52 -4.73 31.68
CA ALA A 62 21.55 -3.97 32.40
C ALA A 62 22.80 -3.69 31.54
N ASP A 63 23.11 -4.57 30.58
CA ASP A 63 24.23 -4.44 29.65
C ASP A 63 23.91 -3.57 28.41
N GLY A 64 22.76 -2.88 28.42
CA GLY A 64 22.27 -2.01 27.34
C GLY A 64 21.37 -2.71 26.35
N VAL A 65 21.34 -2.19 25.11
CA VAL A 65 20.54 -2.74 24.00
C VAL A 65 21.42 -3.57 23.08
N SER A 66 21.01 -4.80 22.80
CA SER A 66 21.61 -5.67 21.78
C SER A 66 20.53 -6.10 20.79
N LEU A 67 20.84 -5.98 19.50
CA LEU A 67 19.91 -6.29 18.43
C LEU A 67 20.59 -7.12 17.35
N ARG A 68 20.09 -8.32 17.14
CA ARG A 68 20.55 -9.29 16.15
C ARG A 68 19.45 -9.54 15.12
N GLY A 69 19.80 -9.65 13.85
CA GLY A 69 18.85 -10.00 12.78
C GLY A 69 19.47 -10.94 11.75
N GLY A 70 18.65 -11.72 11.04
CA GLY A 70 19.13 -12.59 9.96
C GLY A 70 19.72 -11.83 8.79
N SER A 71 19.22 -10.61 8.57
CA SER A 71 19.76 -9.62 7.64
C SER A 71 19.63 -8.21 8.22
N ALA A 72 20.05 -7.20 7.43
CA ALA A 72 19.79 -5.81 7.75
C ALA A 72 18.29 -5.51 7.94
N ALA A 73 17.39 -6.20 7.21
CA ALA A 73 15.94 -6.02 7.36
C ALA A 73 15.45 -6.50 8.74
N GLY A 74 15.94 -7.65 9.21
CA GLY A 74 15.68 -8.13 10.56
C GLY A 74 16.14 -7.14 11.63
N VAL A 75 17.37 -6.63 11.52
CA VAL A 75 17.90 -5.59 12.43
C VAL A 75 17.03 -4.34 12.36
N PHE A 76 16.62 -3.89 11.18
CA PHE A 76 15.74 -2.73 11.02
C PHE A 76 14.38 -2.93 11.71
N TYR A 77 13.73 -4.08 11.56
CA TYR A 77 12.45 -4.36 12.22
C TYR A 77 12.58 -4.44 13.75
N GLY A 78 13.68 -4.98 14.27
CA GLY A 78 13.95 -4.91 15.69
C GLY A 78 14.19 -3.48 16.19
N ALA A 79 14.77 -2.61 15.36
CA ALA A 79 14.92 -1.19 15.66
C ALA A 79 13.56 -0.48 15.70
N GLN A 80 12.61 -0.85 14.84
CA GLN A 80 11.21 -0.37 14.94
C GLN A 80 10.54 -0.83 16.25
N THR A 81 10.83 -2.04 16.71
CA THR A 81 10.35 -2.51 18.02
C THR A 81 10.96 -1.71 19.16
N LEU A 82 12.26 -1.43 19.12
CA LEU A 82 12.95 -0.57 20.08
C LEU A 82 12.32 0.84 20.13
N ARG A 83 12.02 1.43 18.95
CA ARG A 83 11.30 2.71 18.84
C ARG A 83 9.95 2.69 19.55
N GLN A 84 9.25 1.56 19.52
CA GLN A 84 7.98 1.42 20.21
C GLN A 84 8.14 1.17 21.72
N LEU A 85 9.26 0.60 22.18
CA LEU A 85 9.54 0.45 23.61
C LEU A 85 9.86 1.80 24.27
N LEU A 86 10.46 2.72 23.51
CA LEU A 86 10.73 4.07 23.98
C LEU A 86 9.44 4.91 24.15
N PRO A 87 9.49 5.96 24.98
CA PRO A 87 8.37 6.89 25.13
C PRO A 87 7.96 7.55 23.81
N PRO A 88 6.65 7.79 23.57
CA PRO A 88 6.15 8.35 22.31
C PRO A 88 6.81 9.67 21.89
N GLU A 89 7.19 10.53 22.83
CA GLU A 89 7.87 11.80 22.55
C GLU A 89 9.15 11.63 21.73
N THR A 90 9.84 10.50 21.85
CA THR A 90 11.04 10.17 21.06
C THR A 90 10.75 10.03 19.56
N LEU A 91 9.49 9.84 19.18
CA LEU A 91 9.07 9.73 17.78
C LEU A 91 8.85 11.08 17.09
N ARG A 92 8.90 12.19 17.82
CA ARG A 92 8.74 13.53 17.24
C ARG A 92 9.97 13.92 16.43
N ARG A 93 9.75 14.53 15.25
CA ARG A 93 10.83 14.96 14.33
C ARG A 93 11.85 15.92 14.94
N ALA A 94 11.43 16.83 15.82
CA ALA A 94 12.33 17.79 16.47
C ALA A 94 13.24 17.15 17.53
N GLY A 95 13.08 15.85 17.81
CA GLY A 95 13.73 15.15 18.91
C GLY A 95 13.18 15.55 20.28
N ALA A 96 13.16 14.63 21.24
CA ALA A 96 12.73 14.88 22.62
C ALA A 96 13.92 15.09 23.58
N GLY A 97 15.09 15.45 23.06
CA GLY A 97 16.36 15.38 23.80
C GLY A 97 16.95 13.96 23.78
N GLY A 98 18.21 13.80 24.20
CA GLY A 98 18.93 12.52 24.10
C GLY A 98 18.56 11.46 25.14
N GLY A 99 17.61 11.73 26.04
CA GLY A 99 17.34 10.92 27.23
C GLY A 99 17.98 11.49 28.49
N PRO A 100 18.14 10.69 29.56
CA PRO A 100 17.95 9.23 29.59
C PRO A 100 16.49 8.78 29.46
N TRP A 101 16.26 7.57 28.94
CA TRP A 101 14.93 6.99 28.74
C TRP A 101 14.76 5.71 29.55
N THR A 102 13.64 5.59 30.28
CA THR A 102 13.31 4.38 31.04
C THR A 102 12.44 3.46 30.19
N VAL A 103 12.87 2.22 30.00
CA VAL A 103 12.17 1.17 29.24
C VAL A 103 12.15 -0.14 30.03
N PRO A 104 11.21 -1.06 29.76
CA PRO A 104 11.23 -2.38 30.39
C PRO A 104 12.45 -3.19 29.94
N ALA A 105 13.00 -3.99 30.85
CA ALA A 105 13.99 -5.02 30.54
C ALA A 105 13.26 -6.18 29.84
N VAL A 106 13.58 -6.41 28.57
CA VAL A 106 12.87 -7.38 27.74
C VAL A 106 13.81 -8.18 26.87
N HIS A 107 13.41 -9.42 26.60
CA HIS A 107 13.96 -10.26 25.56
C HIS A 107 12.85 -10.58 24.55
N ILE A 108 13.06 -10.21 23.29
CA ILE A 108 12.08 -10.35 22.21
C ILE A 108 12.69 -11.19 21.09
N GLU A 109 12.01 -12.26 20.70
CA GLU A 109 12.30 -13.02 19.48
C GLU A 109 11.11 -12.86 18.53
N ASP A 110 11.37 -12.43 17.30
CA ASP A 110 10.29 -12.04 16.41
C ASP A 110 10.64 -12.25 14.94
N ARG A 111 9.59 -12.45 14.14
CA ARG A 111 9.69 -12.70 12.70
C ARG A 111 8.33 -12.47 12.04
N PRO A 112 8.29 -12.07 10.77
CA PRO A 112 7.03 -11.91 10.06
C PRO A 112 6.36 -13.27 9.82
N ARG A 113 5.02 -13.25 9.80
CA ARG A 113 4.20 -14.38 9.38
C ARG A 113 4.18 -14.55 7.86
N PHE A 114 4.11 -13.44 7.12
CA PHE A 114 4.02 -13.44 5.66
C PHE A 114 5.17 -12.67 5.01
N ARG A 115 5.54 -13.08 3.80
CA ARG A 115 6.61 -12.43 3.02
C ARG A 115 6.16 -11.13 2.37
N TRP A 116 4.89 -11.07 1.95
CA TRP A 116 4.29 -9.86 1.40
C TRP A 116 3.44 -9.16 2.47
N ARG A 117 3.85 -7.98 2.90
CA ARG A 117 3.16 -7.15 3.89
C ARG A 117 2.93 -5.78 3.27
N GLY A 118 1.88 -5.69 2.46
CA GLY A 118 1.68 -4.60 1.53
C GLY A 118 0.73 -3.52 2.02
N VAL A 119 0.91 -2.33 1.47
CA VAL A 119 -0.12 -1.28 1.41
C VAL A 119 -0.06 -0.63 0.03
N LEU A 120 -1.21 -0.53 -0.64
CA LEU A 120 -1.36 0.26 -1.86
C LEU A 120 -1.67 1.70 -1.50
N LEU A 121 -1.00 2.63 -2.18
CA LEU A 121 -1.31 4.06 -2.15
C LEU A 121 -1.67 4.55 -3.56
N ASP A 122 -2.91 4.99 -3.71
CA ASP A 122 -3.40 5.62 -4.93
C ASP A 122 -2.99 7.09 -4.97
N VAL A 123 -2.08 7.40 -5.89
CA VAL A 123 -1.66 8.78 -6.19
C VAL A 123 -2.23 9.26 -7.54
N ALA A 124 -2.96 8.40 -8.24
CA ALA A 124 -3.63 8.70 -9.50
C ALA A 124 -4.92 9.49 -9.27
N ARG A 125 -5.77 9.15 -8.30
CA ARG A 125 -7.03 9.87 -8.04
C ARG A 125 -6.76 11.21 -7.36
N HIS A 126 -5.96 11.24 -6.30
CA HIS A 126 -5.40 12.47 -5.74
C HIS A 126 -3.87 12.40 -5.64
N PHE A 127 -3.19 13.37 -6.25
CA PHE A 127 -1.73 13.44 -6.27
C PHE A 127 -1.23 13.77 -4.87
N MET A 128 -0.23 13.02 -4.41
CA MET A 128 0.44 13.26 -3.14
C MET A 128 1.85 13.80 -3.39
N PRO A 129 2.23 14.95 -2.81
CA PRO A 129 3.60 15.44 -2.87
C PRO A 129 4.61 14.40 -2.36
N VAL A 130 5.85 14.44 -2.87
CA VAL A 130 6.94 13.51 -2.49
C VAL A 130 7.07 13.39 -0.98
N ALA A 131 7.10 14.51 -0.26
CA ALA A 131 7.23 14.53 1.19
C ALA A 131 6.13 13.73 1.93
N ASP A 132 4.91 13.70 1.38
CA ASP A 132 3.80 12.94 1.96
C ASP A 132 3.94 11.44 1.64
N VAL A 133 4.44 11.08 0.45
CA VAL A 133 4.76 9.69 0.10
C VAL A 133 5.91 9.16 0.98
N LEU A 134 6.98 9.94 1.18
CA LEU A 134 8.09 9.56 2.08
C LEU A 134 7.60 9.36 3.52
N ARG A 135 6.71 10.25 4.00
CA ARG A 135 6.07 10.09 5.32
C ARG A 135 5.22 8.83 5.39
N PHE A 136 4.49 8.49 4.33
CA PHE A 136 3.70 7.25 4.27
C PHE A 136 4.60 6.01 4.34
N VAL A 137 5.76 6.03 3.66
CA VAL A 137 6.80 4.99 3.75
C VAL A 137 7.33 4.85 5.19
N ASP A 138 7.62 5.95 5.88
CA ASP A 138 8.04 5.92 7.29
C ASP A 138 7.00 5.21 8.18
N LEU A 139 5.72 5.49 7.96
CA LEU A 139 4.63 4.91 8.74
C LEU A 139 4.41 3.43 8.38
N ALA A 140 4.52 3.04 7.12
CA ALA A 140 4.48 1.64 6.69
C ALA A 140 5.61 0.84 7.35
N ALA A 141 6.83 1.36 7.30
CA ALA A 141 8.02 0.76 7.91
C ALA A 141 7.93 0.67 9.44
N PHE A 142 7.39 1.70 10.11
CA PHE A 142 7.16 1.68 11.57
C PHE A 142 6.23 0.54 12.01
N HIS A 143 5.29 0.16 11.14
CA HIS A 143 4.38 -0.97 11.34
C HIS A 143 4.88 -2.27 10.67
N LYS A 144 6.14 -2.31 10.22
CA LYS A 144 6.82 -3.46 9.63
C LYS A 144 6.19 -4.00 8.33
N LEU A 145 5.49 -3.14 7.60
CA LEU A 145 5.12 -3.41 6.21
C LEU A 145 6.36 -3.28 5.32
N ASN A 146 6.46 -4.10 4.28
CA ASN A 146 7.65 -4.20 3.43
C ASN A 146 7.36 -3.98 1.94
N VAL A 147 6.11 -3.74 1.57
CA VAL A 147 5.74 -3.38 0.19
C VAL A 147 4.86 -2.14 0.21
N LEU A 148 5.28 -1.14 -0.56
CA LEU A 148 4.43 -0.05 -1.02
C LEU A 148 4.03 -0.34 -2.47
N HIS A 149 2.77 -0.66 -2.70
CA HIS A 149 2.22 -0.76 -4.05
C HIS A 149 1.77 0.65 -4.49
N LEU A 150 2.50 1.27 -5.42
CA LEU A 150 2.27 2.67 -5.79
C LEU A 150 1.47 2.74 -7.09
N HIS A 151 0.18 3.09 -6.96
CA HIS A 151 -0.74 3.19 -8.08
C HIS A 151 -0.60 4.55 -8.78
N LEU A 152 0.16 4.56 -9.89
CA LEU A 152 0.68 5.77 -10.54
C LEU A 152 -0.17 6.30 -11.70
N THR A 153 -1.10 5.51 -12.23
CA THR A 153 -1.85 5.88 -13.44
C THR A 153 -3.28 5.42 -13.34
N ASP A 154 -4.21 6.31 -13.70
CA ASP A 154 -5.62 5.99 -13.83
C ASP A 154 -6.31 6.98 -14.80
N ASP A 155 -7.61 6.85 -14.99
CA ASP A 155 -8.44 7.72 -15.81
C ASP A 155 -8.37 9.20 -15.41
N GLN A 156 -8.26 9.48 -14.10
CA GLN A 156 -8.27 10.84 -13.54
C GLN A 156 -6.86 11.43 -13.37
N GLY A 157 -5.82 10.67 -13.73
CA GLY A 157 -4.56 11.25 -14.13
C GLY A 157 -3.35 10.31 -14.14
N TRP A 158 -2.31 10.80 -14.80
CA TRP A 158 -1.03 10.15 -15.02
C TRP A 158 0.07 10.83 -14.21
N ARG A 159 0.85 10.06 -13.42
CA ARG A 159 1.70 10.65 -12.35
C ARG A 159 3.20 10.59 -12.58
N PHE A 160 3.71 10.21 -13.74
CA PHE A 160 5.16 10.18 -13.97
C PHE A 160 5.59 10.53 -15.39
N GLU A 161 6.84 10.95 -15.56
CA GLU A 161 7.38 11.27 -16.88
C GLU A 161 7.72 10.01 -17.68
N VAL A 162 7.54 10.04 -19.00
CA VAL A 162 7.99 8.97 -19.90
C VAL A 162 8.73 9.62 -21.09
N PRO A 163 10.01 9.29 -21.31
CA PRO A 163 10.79 9.83 -22.43
C PRO A 163 10.08 9.63 -23.78
N GLY A 164 9.99 10.70 -24.56
CA GLY A 164 9.30 10.71 -25.85
C GLY A 164 7.78 10.88 -25.77
N TRP A 165 7.18 10.88 -24.57
CA TRP A 165 5.74 11.02 -24.35
C TRP A 165 5.39 12.19 -23.40
N PRO A 166 5.84 13.43 -23.67
CA PRO A 166 5.70 14.56 -22.74
C PRO A 166 4.25 14.94 -22.39
N ARG A 167 3.28 14.69 -23.29
CA ARG A 167 1.86 14.99 -23.02
C ARG A 167 1.24 14.11 -21.92
N LEU A 168 1.85 12.97 -21.56
CA LEU A 168 1.36 12.18 -20.43
C LEU A 168 1.36 13.00 -19.13
N THR A 169 2.38 13.84 -18.92
CA THR A 169 2.42 14.75 -17.77
C THR A 169 1.90 16.14 -18.11
N SER A 170 2.18 16.69 -19.30
CA SER A 170 1.72 18.05 -19.63
C SER A 170 0.20 18.15 -19.85
N VAL A 171 -0.48 17.04 -20.12
CA VAL A 171 -1.95 16.93 -20.26
C VAL A 171 -2.50 15.94 -19.24
N GLY A 172 -2.03 14.68 -19.29
CA GLY A 172 -2.59 13.57 -18.52
C GLY A 172 -2.49 13.73 -17.00
N SER A 173 -1.59 14.58 -16.48
CA SER A 173 -1.45 14.78 -15.04
C SER A 173 -2.43 15.80 -14.44
N TRP A 174 -3.25 16.48 -15.24
CA TRP A 174 -4.18 17.50 -14.77
C TRP A 174 -5.61 17.24 -15.24
N ARG A 175 -6.57 17.44 -14.33
CA ARG A 175 -7.99 17.49 -14.66
C ARG A 175 -8.58 18.84 -14.23
N PRO A 176 -9.57 19.37 -14.95
CA PRO A 176 -10.09 20.72 -14.71
C PRO A 176 -10.96 20.84 -13.46
N ARG A 177 -11.52 19.72 -12.98
CA ARG A 177 -12.45 19.64 -11.84
C ARG A 177 -12.45 18.22 -11.29
N THR A 178 -12.98 18.04 -10.08
CA THR A 178 -12.99 16.76 -9.38
C THR A 178 -14.39 16.44 -8.88
N MET A 179 -14.86 15.21 -9.06
CA MET A 179 -16.14 14.78 -8.51
C MET A 179 -16.15 14.87 -6.97
N LEU A 180 -17.16 15.54 -6.43
CA LEU A 180 -17.30 15.80 -5.00
C LEU A 180 -18.27 14.79 -4.37
N GLY A 181 -17.72 13.84 -3.62
CA GLY A 181 -18.49 12.75 -3.03
C GLY A 181 -18.84 11.65 -4.05
N SER A 182 -19.87 10.87 -3.76
CA SER A 182 -20.26 9.75 -4.61
C SER A 182 -20.89 10.20 -5.94
N ARG A 183 -20.61 9.46 -7.01
CA ARG A 183 -21.12 9.68 -8.37
C ARG A 183 -22.64 9.86 -8.48
N GLN A 184 -23.41 9.26 -7.57
CA GLN A 184 -24.87 9.35 -7.59
C GLN A 184 -25.41 10.78 -7.38
N HIS A 185 -24.59 11.66 -6.76
CA HIS A 185 -24.99 13.02 -6.45
C HIS A 185 -24.64 14.02 -7.55
N GLY A 186 -23.81 13.63 -8.53
CA GLY A 186 -23.44 14.48 -9.68
C GLY A 186 -22.76 15.80 -9.31
N ARG A 187 -22.12 15.89 -8.13
CA ARG A 187 -21.47 17.11 -7.64
C ARG A 187 -19.98 17.14 -8.01
N TYR A 188 -19.46 18.35 -8.17
CA TYR A 188 -18.07 18.58 -8.52
C TYR A 188 -17.51 19.78 -7.77
N ASP A 189 -16.23 19.67 -7.40
CA ASP A 189 -15.36 20.78 -7.06
C ASP A 189 -14.71 21.27 -8.36
N GLU A 190 -14.94 22.54 -8.72
CA GLU A 190 -14.43 23.15 -9.95
C GLU A 190 -12.94 23.54 -9.85
N ARG A 191 -12.27 23.17 -8.76
CA ARG A 191 -10.82 23.35 -8.61
C ARG A 191 -10.06 22.37 -9.52
N PRO A 192 -9.15 22.86 -10.38
CA PRO A 192 -8.21 21.99 -11.09
C PRO A 192 -7.34 21.21 -10.11
N HIS A 193 -7.13 19.94 -10.41
CA HIS A 193 -6.31 19.03 -9.61
C HIS A 193 -5.29 18.33 -10.49
N GLY A 194 -4.07 18.18 -10.00
CA GLY A 194 -3.03 17.48 -10.73
C GLY A 194 -1.66 17.55 -10.08
N GLY A 195 -0.68 17.12 -10.85
CA GLY A 195 0.71 16.92 -10.43
C GLY A 195 1.25 15.58 -10.90
N HIS A 196 2.57 15.51 -11.03
CA HIS A 196 3.32 14.31 -11.42
C HIS A 196 4.68 14.31 -10.72
N TYR A 197 5.29 13.14 -10.66
CA TYR A 197 6.65 12.91 -10.19
C TYR A 197 7.61 12.98 -11.37
N THR A 198 8.71 13.70 -11.20
CA THR A 198 9.86 13.58 -12.09
C THR A 198 10.57 12.26 -11.85
N ASP A 199 11.44 11.89 -12.78
CA ASP A 199 12.38 10.77 -12.60
C ASP A 199 13.21 10.88 -11.30
N ALA A 200 13.59 12.10 -10.91
CA ALA A 200 14.36 12.35 -9.69
C ALA A 200 13.51 12.08 -8.43
N ASP A 201 12.26 12.54 -8.44
CA ASP A 201 11.30 12.31 -7.34
C ASP A 201 11.06 10.81 -7.14
N LEU A 202 10.86 10.06 -8.22
CA LEU A 202 10.64 8.60 -8.13
C LEU A 202 11.88 7.86 -7.64
N ARG A 203 13.08 8.26 -8.09
CA ARG A 203 14.34 7.69 -7.57
C ARG A 203 14.53 8.01 -6.09
N GLU A 204 14.15 9.21 -5.64
CA GLU A 204 14.16 9.58 -4.22
C GLU A 204 13.21 8.69 -3.41
N ILE A 205 11.95 8.54 -3.85
CA ILE A 205 10.96 7.66 -3.18
C ILE A 205 11.48 6.23 -3.06
N VAL A 206 12.01 5.68 -4.16
CA VAL A 206 12.56 4.32 -4.20
C VAL A 206 13.75 4.16 -3.25
N ALA A 207 14.71 5.08 -3.30
CA ALA A 207 15.89 5.02 -2.43
C ALA A 207 15.52 5.16 -0.95
N TYR A 208 14.63 6.10 -0.63
CA TYR A 208 14.15 6.34 0.73
C TYR A 208 13.40 5.13 1.29
N ALA A 209 12.59 4.46 0.47
CA ALA A 209 11.90 3.23 0.83
C ALA A 209 12.87 2.05 1.02
N ALA A 210 13.90 1.93 0.17
CA ALA A 210 14.91 0.88 0.28
C ALA A 210 15.70 0.98 1.60
N GLU A 211 16.07 2.20 2.05
CA GLU A 211 16.68 2.44 3.37
C GLU A 211 15.82 1.95 4.55
N ARG A 212 14.50 1.83 4.32
CA ARG A 212 13.50 1.36 5.30
C ARG A 212 13.05 -0.06 5.06
N HIS A 213 13.75 -0.79 4.19
CA HIS A 213 13.41 -2.15 3.79
C HIS A 213 11.96 -2.28 3.28
N VAL A 214 11.50 -1.26 2.55
CA VAL A 214 10.23 -1.24 1.84
C VAL A 214 10.51 -1.30 0.33
N THR A 215 9.97 -2.31 -0.34
CA THR A 215 10.00 -2.42 -1.80
C THR A 215 8.86 -1.58 -2.39
N VAL A 216 9.17 -0.72 -3.35
CA VAL A 216 8.14 0.03 -4.10
C VAL A 216 7.79 -0.74 -5.37
N VAL A 217 6.57 -1.30 -5.40
CA VAL A 217 6.01 -1.97 -6.58
C VAL A 217 5.22 -0.91 -7.36
N PRO A 218 5.69 -0.48 -8.55
CA PRO A 218 4.95 0.49 -9.36
C PRO A 218 3.78 -0.19 -10.08
N GLU A 219 2.69 0.54 -10.28
CA GLU A 219 1.58 0.13 -11.13
C GLU A 219 1.36 1.11 -12.28
N VAL A 220 1.28 0.53 -13.48
CA VAL A 220 0.72 1.20 -14.66
C VAL A 220 -0.47 0.37 -15.10
N ASP A 221 -1.66 0.84 -14.77
CA ASP A 221 -2.90 0.08 -14.99
C ASP A 221 -3.27 0.05 -16.47
N MET A 222 -3.39 -1.16 -17.02
CA MET A 222 -3.64 -1.39 -18.43
C MET A 222 -4.37 -2.72 -18.68
N PRO A 223 -5.22 -2.82 -19.71
CA PRO A 223 -5.55 -1.80 -20.71
C PRO A 223 -6.76 -0.91 -20.35
N GLY A 224 -7.44 -1.22 -19.24
CA GLY A 224 -8.42 -0.34 -18.59
C GLY A 224 -7.75 0.84 -17.88
N HIS A 225 -8.52 1.74 -17.28
CA HIS A 225 -7.99 2.85 -16.47
C HIS A 225 -6.98 3.78 -17.19
N MET A 226 -7.08 3.88 -18.53
CA MET A 226 -6.11 4.59 -19.37
C MET A 226 -6.64 5.91 -19.96
N GLN A 227 -7.79 6.43 -19.51
CA GLN A 227 -8.36 7.65 -20.11
C GLN A 227 -7.42 8.86 -20.00
N ALA A 228 -6.58 8.98 -18.96
CA ALA A 228 -5.59 10.05 -18.89
C ALA A 228 -4.52 9.96 -19.99
N ALA A 229 -4.07 8.74 -20.31
CA ALA A 229 -3.14 8.51 -21.41
C ALA A 229 -3.81 8.75 -22.77
N VAL A 230 -5.05 8.30 -22.96
CA VAL A 230 -5.83 8.55 -24.19
C VAL A 230 -6.13 10.05 -24.37
N ALA A 231 -6.43 10.79 -23.31
CA ALA A 231 -6.60 12.25 -23.39
C ALA A 231 -5.30 12.96 -23.81
N ALA A 232 -4.15 12.43 -23.36
CA ALA A 232 -2.84 12.93 -23.76
C ALA A 232 -2.46 12.54 -25.20
N TYR A 233 -2.86 11.36 -25.67
CA TYR A 233 -2.59 10.82 -27.00
C TYR A 233 -3.82 10.05 -27.51
N PRO A 234 -4.78 10.72 -28.16
CA PRO A 234 -6.04 10.11 -28.61
C PRO A 234 -5.86 8.88 -29.50
N GLU A 235 -4.76 8.80 -30.23
CA GLU A 235 -4.37 7.66 -31.06
C GLU A 235 -4.16 6.35 -30.27
N LEU A 236 -4.03 6.40 -28.93
CA LEU A 236 -3.94 5.23 -28.07
C LEU A 236 -5.31 4.61 -27.75
N GLY A 237 -6.41 5.33 -27.98
CA GLY A 237 -7.77 4.88 -27.66
C GLY A 237 -8.55 4.43 -28.89
N ASN A 238 -9.83 4.12 -28.69
CA ASN A 238 -10.74 3.64 -29.74
C ASN A 238 -11.59 4.79 -30.33
N GLY A 239 -10.97 5.95 -30.59
CA GLY A 239 -11.62 7.13 -31.19
C GLY A 239 -12.16 8.17 -30.18
N PHE A 240 -11.93 7.99 -28.88
CA PHE A 240 -12.21 9.02 -27.87
C PHE A 240 -11.30 10.24 -28.05
N ALA A 241 -11.87 11.44 -28.00
CA ALA A 241 -11.15 12.72 -28.14
C ALA A 241 -11.48 13.73 -27.02
N GLY A 242 -11.86 13.24 -25.83
CA GLY A 242 -12.15 14.07 -24.67
C GLY A 242 -10.94 14.31 -23.77
N GLY A 243 -11.17 14.95 -22.62
CA GLY A 243 -10.14 15.25 -21.63
C GLY A 243 -9.91 14.15 -20.60
N VAL A 244 -8.94 14.41 -19.71
CA VAL A 244 -8.70 13.60 -18.49
C VAL A 244 -9.99 13.52 -17.68
N ARG A 245 -10.30 12.33 -17.16
CA ARG A 245 -11.58 12.08 -16.52
C ARG A 245 -11.72 12.87 -15.23
N THR A 246 -12.92 13.40 -15.00
CA THR A 246 -13.24 14.19 -13.80
C THR A 246 -14.15 13.45 -12.82
N SER A 247 -14.60 12.24 -13.18
CA SER A 247 -15.55 11.41 -12.44
C SER A 247 -14.91 10.13 -11.92
N TRP A 248 -15.46 9.61 -10.81
CA TRP A 248 -15.10 8.32 -10.22
C TRP A 248 -15.81 7.13 -10.89
N GLY A 249 -15.31 5.93 -10.62
CA GLY A 249 -15.83 4.65 -11.10
C GLY A 249 -15.16 4.18 -12.38
N ILE A 250 -15.76 3.19 -13.05
CA ILE A 250 -15.20 2.52 -14.24
C ILE A 250 -15.32 3.39 -15.49
N SER A 251 -14.24 3.53 -16.27
CA SER A 251 -14.24 4.27 -17.55
C SER A 251 -14.55 3.32 -18.70
N PRO A 252 -15.42 3.70 -19.64
CA PRO A 252 -15.61 2.93 -20.86
C PRO A 252 -14.44 3.09 -21.86
N HIS A 253 -13.57 4.08 -21.65
CA HIS A 253 -12.50 4.43 -22.59
C HIS A 253 -11.21 3.70 -22.21
N VAL A 254 -10.88 2.69 -23.02
CA VAL A 254 -9.74 1.79 -22.82
C VAL A 254 -8.71 1.97 -23.94
N LEU A 255 -7.53 1.37 -23.79
CA LEU A 255 -6.56 1.32 -24.87
C LEU A 255 -7.11 0.57 -26.09
N ASN A 256 -6.75 1.02 -27.29
CA ASN A 256 -6.84 0.16 -28.47
C ASN A 256 -5.74 -0.92 -28.43
N LEU A 257 -5.85 -1.91 -29.31
CA LEU A 257 -4.93 -3.06 -29.34
C LEU A 257 -4.02 -3.04 -30.58
N GLU A 258 -3.80 -1.86 -31.16
CA GLU A 258 -2.93 -1.71 -32.32
C GLU A 258 -1.45 -1.90 -31.95
N PRO A 259 -0.58 -2.30 -32.91
CA PRO A 259 0.85 -2.47 -32.65
C PRO A 259 1.53 -1.24 -32.05
N ALA A 260 1.14 -0.03 -32.46
CA ALA A 260 1.69 1.21 -31.93
C ALA A 260 1.37 1.42 -30.44
N THR A 261 0.17 1.03 -30.00
CA THR A 261 -0.24 1.11 -28.59
C THR A 261 0.45 0.04 -27.74
N LEU A 262 0.64 -1.17 -28.27
CA LEU A 262 1.47 -2.18 -27.60
C LEU A 262 2.93 -1.71 -27.46
N ASP A 263 3.49 -1.06 -28.47
CA ASP A 263 4.84 -0.49 -28.40
C ASP A 263 4.94 0.69 -27.43
N PHE A 264 3.88 1.50 -27.33
CA PHE A 264 3.75 2.52 -26.28
C PHE A 264 3.81 1.87 -24.89
N CYS A 265 2.97 0.88 -24.60
CA CYS A 265 2.97 0.18 -23.31
C CYS A 265 4.34 -0.42 -22.97
N ARG A 266 5.01 -1.07 -23.93
CA ARG A 266 6.36 -1.61 -23.74
C ARG A 266 7.37 -0.52 -23.37
N ARG A 267 7.35 0.62 -24.05
CA ARG A 267 8.25 1.75 -23.76
C ARG A 267 7.99 2.35 -22.37
N VAL A 268 6.73 2.44 -21.96
CA VAL A 268 6.37 2.85 -20.60
C VAL A 268 6.94 1.87 -19.58
N LEU A 269 6.73 0.56 -19.80
CA LEU A 269 7.22 -0.49 -18.90
C LEU A 269 8.74 -0.58 -18.85
N ASP A 270 9.44 -0.29 -19.96
CA ASP A 270 10.91 -0.16 -19.98
C ASP A 270 11.37 0.97 -19.06
N HIS A 271 10.74 2.15 -19.16
CA HIS A 271 11.05 3.29 -18.29
C HIS A 271 10.76 3.00 -16.81
N VAL A 272 9.64 2.33 -16.53
CA VAL A 272 9.33 1.83 -15.17
C VAL A 272 10.43 0.88 -14.67
N CYS A 273 10.91 -0.05 -15.50
CA CYS A 273 11.98 -0.96 -15.11
C CYS A 273 13.32 -0.25 -14.81
N ASP A 274 13.57 0.90 -15.45
CA ASP A 274 14.76 1.71 -15.25
C ASP A 274 14.69 2.56 -13.96
N LEU A 275 13.49 2.93 -13.52
CA LEU A 275 13.25 3.70 -12.29
C LEU A 275 13.10 2.82 -11.05
N PHE A 276 12.45 1.66 -11.20
CA PHE A 276 12.05 0.81 -10.07
C PHE A 276 12.87 -0.49 -10.07
N PRO A 277 13.71 -0.73 -9.03
CA PRO A 277 14.50 -1.95 -8.92
C PRO A 277 13.65 -3.17 -8.53
N SER A 278 12.38 -2.97 -8.17
CA SER A 278 11.46 -4.02 -7.75
C SER A 278 11.44 -5.20 -8.75
N PRO A 279 11.51 -6.46 -8.28
CA PRO A 279 11.37 -7.63 -9.14
C PRO A 279 9.93 -7.80 -9.69
N VAL A 280 8.98 -7.04 -9.15
CA VAL A 280 7.56 -7.08 -9.50
C VAL A 280 7.12 -5.70 -10.01
N VAL A 281 6.38 -5.69 -11.11
CA VAL A 281 5.70 -4.51 -11.67
C VAL A 281 4.21 -4.84 -11.80
N SER A 282 3.33 -4.01 -11.26
CA SER A 282 1.90 -4.16 -11.50
C SER A 282 1.51 -3.59 -12.85
N ILE A 283 0.67 -4.33 -13.58
CA ILE A 283 0.05 -3.86 -14.82
C ILE A 283 -1.46 -3.63 -14.65
N GLY A 284 -1.96 -3.69 -13.42
CA GLY A 284 -3.38 -3.61 -13.10
C GLY A 284 -4.19 -4.69 -13.81
N GLY A 285 -5.08 -4.27 -14.71
CA GLY A 285 -5.89 -5.14 -15.55
C GLY A 285 -7.31 -5.40 -15.01
N ASP A 286 -7.72 -4.66 -13.98
CA ASP A 286 -9.07 -4.62 -13.45
C ASP A 286 -10.02 -3.78 -14.31
N GLU A 287 -11.32 -4.02 -14.08
CA GLU A 287 -12.43 -3.18 -14.53
C GLU A 287 -12.38 -2.70 -15.99
N CYS A 288 -11.75 -3.44 -16.92
CA CYS A 288 -11.57 -3.06 -18.31
C CYS A 288 -12.84 -3.36 -19.15
N PRO A 289 -13.69 -2.37 -19.49
CA PRO A 289 -14.89 -2.67 -20.28
C PRO A 289 -14.48 -2.98 -21.71
N VAL A 290 -14.92 -4.13 -22.19
CA VAL A 290 -14.51 -4.64 -23.50
C VAL A 290 -15.32 -4.08 -24.67
N ASP A 291 -16.26 -3.17 -24.40
CA ASP A 291 -17.26 -2.69 -25.36
C ASP A 291 -16.65 -1.96 -26.57
N GLU A 292 -15.53 -1.25 -26.37
CA GLU A 292 -14.84 -0.54 -27.43
C GLU A 292 -14.07 -1.46 -28.39
N TRP A 293 -13.81 -2.72 -28.01
CA TRP A 293 -13.10 -3.67 -28.87
C TRP A 293 -14.03 -4.45 -29.81
N THR A 294 -13.58 -4.61 -31.05
CA THR A 294 -14.22 -5.48 -32.04
C THR A 294 -13.59 -6.86 -32.03
N GLY A 295 -14.40 -7.92 -32.03
CA GLY A 295 -13.95 -9.32 -32.06
C GLY A 295 -14.92 -10.25 -31.34
N ASP A 296 -14.88 -11.54 -31.69
CA ASP A 296 -15.84 -12.53 -31.18
C ASP A 296 -15.58 -12.93 -29.72
N ASP A 297 -14.31 -12.92 -29.29
CA ASP A 297 -13.90 -13.17 -27.90
C ASP A 297 -13.00 -12.04 -27.40
N ARG A 298 -13.61 -11.12 -26.65
CA ARG A 298 -12.95 -9.93 -26.13
C ARG A 298 -12.19 -10.18 -24.84
N HIS A 299 -12.56 -11.20 -24.05
CA HIS A 299 -11.77 -11.61 -22.90
C HIS A 299 -10.44 -12.23 -23.35
N ALA A 300 -10.46 -13.00 -24.44
CA ALA A 300 -9.23 -13.47 -25.07
C ALA A 300 -8.35 -12.33 -25.61
N LEU A 301 -8.93 -11.19 -26.02
CA LEU A 301 -8.16 -10.00 -26.40
C LEU A 301 -7.39 -9.42 -25.20
N GLN A 302 -8.05 -9.24 -24.06
CA GLN A 302 -7.40 -8.78 -22.83
C GLN A 302 -6.30 -9.75 -22.39
N SER A 303 -6.56 -11.06 -22.37
CA SER A 303 -5.53 -12.03 -21.97
C SER A 303 -4.33 -12.07 -22.91
N ARG A 304 -4.53 -11.87 -24.23
CA ARG A 304 -3.41 -11.70 -25.17
C ARG A 304 -2.61 -10.44 -24.89
N PHE A 305 -3.26 -9.33 -24.56
CA PHE A 305 -2.59 -8.10 -24.16
C PHE A 305 -1.75 -8.32 -22.88
N THR A 306 -2.37 -8.87 -21.83
CA THR A 306 -1.71 -9.20 -20.55
C THR A 306 -0.51 -10.12 -20.76
N ALA A 307 -0.65 -11.16 -21.58
CA ALA A 307 0.45 -12.07 -21.91
C ALA A 307 1.60 -11.37 -22.65
N ALA A 308 1.29 -10.44 -23.57
CA ALA A 308 2.32 -9.67 -24.26
C ALA A 308 3.10 -8.75 -23.31
N MET A 309 2.43 -8.10 -22.36
CA MET A 309 3.08 -7.25 -21.36
C MET A 309 3.89 -8.09 -20.36
N ALA A 310 3.37 -9.25 -19.95
CA ALA A 310 4.08 -10.19 -19.10
C ALA A 310 5.36 -10.72 -19.76
N ALA A 311 5.30 -11.09 -21.05
CA ALA A 311 6.46 -11.54 -21.80
C ALA A 311 7.53 -10.43 -21.93
N HIS A 312 7.11 -9.19 -22.16
CA HIS A 312 8.01 -8.04 -22.22
C HIS A 312 8.74 -7.83 -20.89
N LEU A 313 8.00 -7.79 -19.78
CA LEU A 313 8.56 -7.64 -18.43
C LEU A 313 9.45 -8.82 -18.03
N ALA A 314 9.10 -10.05 -18.41
CA ALA A 314 9.94 -11.22 -18.21
C ALA A 314 11.29 -11.08 -18.95
N GLY A 315 11.29 -10.53 -20.17
CA GLY A 315 12.51 -10.18 -20.91
C GLY A 315 13.40 -9.15 -20.21
N ARG A 316 12.83 -8.34 -19.30
CA ARG A 316 13.53 -7.40 -18.41
C ARG A 316 13.84 -7.99 -17.02
N GLY A 317 13.61 -9.30 -16.82
CA GLY A 317 13.83 -9.98 -15.55
C GLY A 317 12.80 -9.62 -14.46
N ARG A 318 11.63 -9.11 -14.85
CA ARG A 318 10.54 -8.73 -13.94
C ARG A 318 9.38 -9.70 -14.04
N ARG A 319 8.60 -9.80 -12.97
CA ARG A 319 7.34 -10.53 -12.92
C ARG A 319 6.18 -9.54 -12.86
N ILE A 320 5.03 -9.91 -13.43
CA ILE A 320 3.83 -9.09 -13.32
C ILE A 320 3.11 -9.36 -11.99
N LEU A 321 2.54 -8.31 -11.44
CA LEU A 321 1.37 -8.37 -10.57
C LEU A 321 0.17 -7.85 -11.37
N GLY A 322 -1.00 -8.44 -11.20
CA GLY A 322 -2.23 -7.91 -11.75
C GLY A 322 -3.44 -8.28 -10.90
N TRP A 323 -4.49 -7.49 -11.04
CA TRP A 323 -5.75 -7.74 -10.34
C TRP A 323 -6.40 -9.02 -10.85
N ASP A 324 -7.21 -9.65 -10.01
CA ASP A 324 -7.68 -11.01 -10.26
C ASP A 324 -8.58 -11.19 -11.50
N GLU A 325 -9.02 -10.10 -12.14
CA GLU A 325 -9.60 -10.07 -13.48
C GLU A 325 -8.72 -10.76 -14.53
N ILE A 326 -7.40 -10.70 -14.41
CA ILE A 326 -6.51 -11.32 -15.40
C ILE A 326 -6.62 -12.86 -15.44
N LEU A 327 -7.32 -13.47 -14.47
CA LEU A 327 -7.66 -14.89 -14.48
C LEU A 327 -8.70 -15.26 -15.54
N ALA A 328 -9.62 -14.35 -15.90
CA ALA A 328 -10.83 -14.66 -16.67
C ALA A 328 -10.57 -15.22 -18.10
N GLY A 329 -9.43 -14.89 -18.71
CA GLY A 329 -9.00 -15.49 -19.99
C GLY A 329 -7.65 -16.23 -19.89
N GLY A 330 -7.21 -16.56 -18.67
CA GLY A 330 -5.95 -17.23 -18.38
C GLY A 330 -4.82 -16.24 -18.07
N ALA A 331 -4.39 -16.22 -16.80
CA ALA A 331 -3.26 -15.41 -16.37
C ALA A 331 -1.93 -15.99 -16.90
N PRO A 332 -0.95 -15.13 -17.29
CA PRO A 332 0.35 -15.60 -17.76
C PRO A 332 1.11 -16.41 -16.69
N PRO A 333 1.83 -17.50 -17.05
CA PRO A 333 2.62 -18.27 -16.09
C PRO A 333 3.57 -17.40 -15.27
N GLY A 334 3.59 -17.62 -13.95
CA GLY A 334 4.45 -16.86 -13.03
C GLY A 334 3.94 -15.47 -12.64
N ALA A 335 2.78 -15.03 -13.15
CA ALA A 335 2.08 -13.85 -12.68
C ALA A 335 1.73 -13.98 -11.19
N ILE A 336 1.81 -12.86 -10.46
CA ILE A 336 1.29 -12.71 -9.10
C ILE A 336 -0.13 -12.12 -9.19
N ILE A 337 -1.08 -12.70 -8.48
CA ILE A 337 -2.48 -12.27 -8.51
C ILE A 337 -2.80 -11.47 -7.25
N ALA A 338 -3.27 -10.24 -7.42
CA ALA A 338 -3.86 -9.43 -6.35
C ALA A 338 -5.37 -9.72 -6.27
N ALA A 339 -5.76 -10.56 -5.30
CA ALA A 339 -7.12 -11.07 -5.16
C ALA A 339 -7.98 -10.13 -4.31
N TRP A 340 -8.84 -9.35 -4.96
CA TRP A 340 -9.65 -8.30 -4.36
C TRP A 340 -11.15 -8.58 -4.39
N ARG A 341 -11.66 -9.38 -5.33
CA ARG A 341 -13.10 -9.67 -5.50
C ARG A 341 -13.60 -10.78 -4.56
N GLY A 342 -13.35 -10.60 -3.26
CA GLY A 342 -13.71 -11.56 -2.21
C GLY A 342 -12.73 -12.74 -2.09
N ALA A 343 -13.19 -13.87 -1.55
CA ALA A 343 -12.33 -15.02 -1.26
C ALA A 343 -12.04 -15.93 -2.47
N ALA A 344 -12.99 -16.03 -3.41
CA ALA A 344 -12.92 -17.01 -4.50
C ALA A 344 -11.71 -16.84 -5.44
N PRO A 345 -11.32 -15.61 -5.87
CA PRO A 345 -10.19 -15.47 -6.79
C PRO A 345 -8.86 -15.93 -6.21
N ALA A 346 -8.65 -15.78 -4.90
CA ALA A 346 -7.43 -16.25 -4.24
C ALA A 346 -7.31 -17.78 -4.32
N GLU A 347 -8.40 -18.50 -4.05
CA GLU A 347 -8.43 -19.97 -4.14
C GLU A 347 -8.19 -20.47 -5.56
N LEU A 348 -8.82 -19.83 -6.54
CA LEU A 348 -8.68 -20.18 -7.96
C LEU A 348 -7.24 -19.92 -8.46
N ALA A 349 -6.65 -18.78 -8.12
CA ALA A 349 -5.28 -18.45 -8.48
C ALA A 349 -4.26 -19.42 -7.86
N LEU A 350 -4.43 -19.76 -6.57
CA LEU A 350 -3.58 -20.76 -5.91
C LEU A 350 -3.72 -22.15 -6.56
N ALA A 351 -4.94 -22.57 -6.89
CA ALA A 351 -5.19 -23.84 -7.57
C ALA A 351 -4.58 -23.88 -8.99
N ALA A 352 -4.53 -22.74 -9.67
CA ALA A 352 -3.86 -22.57 -10.96
C ALA A 352 -2.33 -22.45 -10.85
N GLY A 353 -1.75 -22.47 -9.64
CA GLY A 353 -0.31 -22.44 -9.40
C GLY A 353 0.31 -21.04 -9.40
N HIS A 354 -0.51 -19.99 -9.33
CA HIS A 354 -0.04 -18.63 -9.18
C HIS A 354 0.27 -18.30 -7.71
N GLU A 355 1.21 -17.38 -7.53
CA GLU A 355 1.38 -16.71 -6.24
C GLU A 355 0.29 -15.65 -6.06
N VAL A 356 -0.19 -15.48 -4.83
CA VAL A 356 -1.33 -14.62 -4.53
C VAL A 356 -1.00 -13.63 -3.43
N VAL A 357 -1.39 -12.37 -3.64
CA VAL A 357 -1.50 -11.34 -2.60
C VAL A 357 -2.99 -11.17 -2.29
N SER A 358 -3.39 -11.43 -1.05
CA SER A 358 -4.80 -11.32 -0.66
C SER A 358 -5.13 -9.87 -0.27
N CYS A 359 -6.09 -9.26 -0.94
CA CYS A 359 -6.53 -7.89 -0.68
C CYS A 359 -8.04 -7.69 -0.88
N PRO A 360 -8.93 -8.52 -0.29
CA PRO A 360 -10.36 -8.44 -0.54
C PRO A 360 -10.97 -7.11 -0.07
N ASP A 361 -11.79 -6.49 -0.91
CA ASP A 361 -12.37 -5.17 -0.62
C ASP A 361 -13.21 -5.13 0.66
N THR A 362 -13.95 -6.20 0.94
CA THR A 362 -14.75 -6.35 2.15
C THR A 362 -13.93 -6.53 3.43
N SER A 363 -12.59 -6.53 3.37
CA SER A 363 -11.75 -6.73 4.54
C SER A 363 -10.60 -5.74 4.68
N VAL A 364 -10.06 -5.20 3.58
CA VAL A 364 -8.82 -4.41 3.61
C VAL A 364 -8.80 -3.21 2.65
N TYR A 365 -9.96 -2.77 2.14
CA TYR A 365 -10.07 -1.48 1.42
C TYR A 365 -10.30 -0.36 2.42
N LEU A 366 -9.27 0.45 2.63
CA LEU A 366 -9.25 1.47 3.68
C LEU A 366 -9.92 2.78 3.25
N ASP A 367 -10.43 2.87 2.02
CA ASP A 367 -11.36 3.91 1.56
C ASP A 367 -12.80 3.68 2.05
N TYR A 368 -13.13 2.47 2.50
CA TYR A 368 -14.47 2.16 3.01
C TYR A 368 -14.72 2.85 4.35
N ARG A 369 -15.99 3.21 4.60
CA ARG A 369 -16.39 3.89 5.85
C ARG A 369 -16.10 3.04 7.09
N GLN A 370 -15.72 3.72 8.17
CA GLN A 370 -15.26 3.08 9.41
C GLN A 370 -16.36 2.83 10.44
N SER A 371 -17.48 3.55 10.35
CA SER A 371 -18.61 3.42 11.26
C SER A 371 -19.93 3.86 10.62
N GLY A 372 -21.00 3.84 11.40
CA GLY A 372 -22.28 4.47 11.05
C GLY A 372 -22.44 5.91 11.56
N ASP A 373 -21.38 6.50 12.13
CA ASP A 373 -21.42 7.88 12.61
C ASP A 373 -21.71 8.85 11.45
N PRO A 374 -22.69 9.77 11.58
CA PRO A 374 -23.03 10.71 10.51
C PRO A 374 -21.91 11.71 10.19
N GLY A 375 -20.92 11.87 11.07
CA GLY A 375 -19.72 12.67 10.85
C GLY A 375 -18.64 11.96 10.05
N GLU A 376 -18.79 10.68 9.69
CA GLU A 376 -17.82 10.01 8.81
C GLU A 376 -17.71 10.76 7.48
N PRO A 377 -16.49 11.06 7.01
CA PRO A 377 -16.32 11.74 5.75
C PRO A 377 -16.73 10.85 4.59
N THR A 378 -17.62 11.36 3.73
CA THR A 378 -17.98 10.76 2.44
C THR A 378 -18.15 9.23 2.51
N PRO A 379 -19.14 8.73 3.27
CA PRO A 379 -19.24 7.30 3.56
C PRO A 379 -19.51 6.50 2.28
N VAL A 380 -18.54 5.70 1.85
CA VAL A 380 -18.63 4.78 0.71
C VAL A 380 -18.27 3.36 1.12
N GLY A 381 -18.50 2.42 0.20
CA GLY A 381 -18.24 1.00 0.43
C GLY A 381 -19.11 0.40 1.52
N THR A 382 -18.75 -0.80 1.94
CA THR A 382 -19.38 -1.47 3.09
C THR A 382 -18.84 -0.89 4.39
N LEU A 383 -19.53 -1.14 5.51
CA LEU A 383 -18.94 -0.86 6.81
C LEU A 383 -17.70 -1.74 6.99
N LEU A 384 -16.54 -1.14 7.23
CA LEU A 384 -15.29 -1.85 7.52
C LEU A 384 -14.65 -1.26 8.77
N THR A 385 -14.96 -1.84 9.93
CA THR A 385 -14.45 -1.39 11.22
C THR A 385 -13.02 -1.86 11.46
N LEU A 386 -12.36 -1.29 12.48
CA LEU A 386 -11.08 -1.79 12.99
C LEU A 386 -11.12 -3.28 13.35
N ARG A 387 -12.23 -3.75 13.92
CA ARG A 387 -12.41 -5.15 14.30
C ARG A 387 -12.49 -6.06 13.08
N ASP A 388 -13.14 -5.61 12.01
CA ASP A 388 -13.27 -6.39 10.78
C ASP A 388 -11.90 -6.59 10.10
N VAL A 389 -11.10 -5.51 9.99
CA VAL A 389 -9.72 -5.59 9.48
C VAL A 389 -8.85 -6.49 10.37
N TYR A 390 -9.01 -6.44 11.69
CA TYR A 390 -8.29 -7.32 12.60
C TYR A 390 -8.69 -8.78 12.44
N ALA A 391 -9.99 -9.04 12.26
CA ALA A 391 -10.56 -10.38 12.12
C ALA A 391 -10.22 -11.03 10.77
N PHE A 392 -9.83 -10.23 9.77
CA PHE A 392 -9.36 -10.74 8.50
C PHE A 392 -8.22 -11.74 8.68
N GLU A 393 -8.32 -12.85 7.97
CA GLU A 393 -7.34 -13.93 7.98
C GLU A 393 -7.00 -14.27 6.53
N PRO A 394 -5.78 -13.96 6.06
CA PRO A 394 -5.37 -14.28 4.70
C PRO A 394 -5.45 -15.79 4.45
N PRO A 395 -5.95 -16.23 3.28
CA PRO A 395 -6.05 -17.65 2.95
C PRO A 395 -4.69 -18.38 3.08
N PRO A 396 -4.67 -19.67 3.43
CA PRO A 396 -3.43 -20.45 3.44
C PRO A 396 -2.76 -20.46 2.05
N GLY A 397 -1.43 -20.42 2.01
CA GLY A 397 -0.64 -20.53 0.76
C GLY A 397 -0.38 -19.21 0.03
N VAL A 398 -1.04 -18.10 0.41
CA VAL A 398 -0.75 -16.77 -0.16
C VAL A 398 0.64 -16.26 0.26
N LEU A 399 1.23 -15.39 -0.57
CA LEU A 399 2.48 -14.67 -0.23
C LEU A 399 2.32 -13.79 1.00
N GLY A 400 1.10 -13.25 1.15
CA GLY A 400 0.68 -12.40 2.24
C GLY A 400 -0.56 -11.60 1.86
N ALA A 401 -0.68 -10.43 2.45
CA ALA A 401 -1.84 -9.57 2.24
C ALA A 401 -1.47 -8.10 2.11
N GLN A 402 -2.43 -7.33 1.62
CA GLN A 402 -2.28 -5.91 1.36
C GLN A 402 -3.57 -5.14 1.66
N ALA A 403 -3.43 -3.96 2.28
CA ALA A 403 -4.50 -2.97 2.33
C ALA A 403 -4.44 -2.08 1.11
N ASN A 404 -5.60 -1.72 0.56
CA ASN A 404 -5.67 -0.78 -0.55
C ASN A 404 -6.23 0.57 -0.07
N VAL A 405 -5.52 1.65 -0.37
CA VAL A 405 -5.91 3.03 -0.05
C VAL A 405 -6.20 3.76 -1.36
N TRP A 406 -7.43 3.61 -1.86
CA TRP A 406 -7.94 4.32 -3.03
C TRP A 406 -8.33 5.75 -2.65
N THR A 407 -7.96 6.75 -3.46
CA THR A 407 -7.98 8.15 -3.00
C THR A 407 -9.06 9.02 -3.62
N GLU A 408 -10.12 8.48 -4.22
CA GLU A 408 -11.25 9.28 -4.76
C GLU A 408 -11.82 10.27 -3.74
N HIS A 409 -11.78 9.92 -2.45
CA HIS A 409 -12.30 10.73 -1.34
C HIS A 409 -11.22 11.10 -0.31
N MET A 410 -9.95 11.07 -0.72
CA MET A 410 -8.80 11.38 0.11
C MET A 410 -7.91 12.45 -0.50
N GLU A 411 -8.38 13.69 -0.50
CA GLU A 411 -7.75 14.83 -1.18
C GLU A 411 -6.45 15.36 -0.54
N SER A 412 -6.03 14.79 0.60
CA SER A 412 -4.84 15.25 1.33
C SER A 412 -4.25 14.14 2.18
N ALA A 413 -2.96 14.27 2.53
CA ALA A 413 -2.27 13.37 3.46
C ALA A 413 -3.01 13.23 4.81
N ARG A 414 -3.62 14.32 5.29
CA ARG A 414 -4.44 14.31 6.51
C ARG A 414 -5.67 13.41 6.38
N ARG A 415 -6.30 13.37 5.19
CA ARG A 415 -7.45 12.50 4.94
C ARG A 415 -7.03 11.04 4.74
N VAL A 416 -5.92 10.82 4.05
CA VAL A 416 -5.28 9.50 3.94
C VAL A 416 -5.01 8.93 5.33
N ASP A 417 -4.43 9.71 6.25
CA ASP A 417 -4.21 9.28 7.64
C ASP A 417 -5.49 8.85 8.33
N TYR A 418 -6.56 9.64 8.21
CA TYR A 418 -7.84 9.39 8.89
C TYR A 418 -8.47 8.08 8.43
N MET A 419 -8.43 7.84 7.12
CA MET A 419 -9.02 6.64 6.53
C MET A 419 -8.15 5.40 6.75
N THR A 420 -6.82 5.58 6.79
CA THR A 420 -5.85 4.49 6.93
C THR A 420 -5.69 4.03 8.38
N TYR A 421 -5.62 4.96 9.34
CA TYR A 421 -5.32 4.67 10.75
C TYR A 421 -6.55 4.83 11.65
N PRO A 422 -6.80 3.91 12.59
CA PRO A 422 -5.90 2.84 13.06
C PRO A 422 -6.03 1.49 12.34
N ARG A 423 -6.82 1.38 11.25
CA ARG A 423 -7.06 0.09 10.57
C ARG A 423 -5.79 -0.56 10.01
N LEU A 424 -4.84 0.22 9.49
CA LEU A 424 -3.57 -0.31 9.02
C LEU A 424 -2.72 -0.90 10.15
N CYS A 425 -2.88 -0.43 11.40
CA CYS A 425 -2.26 -1.07 12.56
C CYS A 425 -2.78 -2.50 12.77
N ALA A 426 -4.08 -2.73 12.51
CA ALA A 426 -4.68 -4.06 12.59
C ALA A 426 -4.17 -4.97 11.47
N LEU A 427 -4.12 -4.48 10.22
CA LEU A 427 -3.54 -5.27 9.12
C LEU A 427 -2.07 -5.60 9.38
N ALA A 428 -1.27 -4.64 9.86
CA ALA A 428 0.12 -4.88 10.20
C ALA A 428 0.27 -6.05 11.20
N GLU A 429 -0.64 -6.16 12.18
CA GLU A 429 -0.69 -7.30 13.08
C GLU A 429 -1.15 -8.61 12.40
N VAL A 430 -2.13 -8.56 11.50
CA VAL A 430 -2.57 -9.71 10.69
C VAL A 430 -1.39 -10.33 9.93
N VAL A 431 -0.57 -9.47 9.30
CA VAL A 431 0.48 -9.93 8.37
C VAL A 431 1.83 -10.22 9.03
N TRP A 432 2.03 -9.73 10.27
CA TRP A 432 3.26 -9.92 11.03
C TRP A 432 3.13 -10.98 12.13
N SER A 433 2.11 -10.87 12.97
CA SER A 433 2.03 -11.63 14.23
C SER A 433 1.57 -13.07 14.04
N PRO A 434 1.86 -13.97 15.01
CA PRO A 434 1.32 -15.33 15.00
C PRO A 434 -0.22 -15.36 14.93
N PRO A 435 -0.83 -16.37 14.28
CA PRO A 435 -2.26 -16.38 13.94
C PRO A 435 -3.22 -16.37 15.14
N ARG A 436 -2.79 -16.82 16.32
CA ARG A 436 -3.59 -16.77 17.55
C ARG A 436 -3.66 -15.34 18.09
N ARG A 437 -4.62 -14.58 17.58
CA ARG A 437 -4.81 -13.14 17.79
C ARG A 437 -6.05 -12.88 18.65
N SER A 438 -6.02 -11.84 19.49
CA SER A 438 -7.13 -11.46 20.37
C SER A 438 -7.41 -9.98 20.22
N PHE A 439 -8.62 -9.64 19.73
CA PHE A 439 -8.98 -8.25 19.49
C PHE A 439 -8.95 -7.40 20.77
N ALA A 440 -9.38 -7.95 21.90
CA ALA A 440 -9.34 -7.25 23.19
C ALA A 440 -7.91 -6.95 23.64
N GLU A 441 -6.97 -7.87 23.39
CA GLU A 441 -5.55 -7.68 23.70
C GLU A 441 -4.92 -6.64 22.76
N PHE A 442 -5.26 -6.68 21.47
CA PHE A 442 -4.86 -5.68 20.49
C PHE A 442 -5.39 -4.28 20.84
N GLU A 443 -6.65 -4.15 21.23
CA GLU A 443 -7.26 -2.88 21.64
C GLU A 443 -6.57 -2.29 22.88
N GLY A 444 -6.20 -3.15 23.84
CA GLY A 444 -5.37 -2.78 24.98
C GLY A 444 -4.00 -2.21 24.58
N ARG A 445 -3.34 -2.76 23.55
CA ARG A 445 -2.08 -2.22 23.00
C ARG A 445 -2.27 -1.01 22.10
N LEU A 446 -3.41 -0.92 21.41
CA LEU A 446 -3.72 0.19 20.51
C LEU A 446 -3.87 1.50 21.27
N THR A 447 -4.50 1.46 22.45
CA THR A 447 -4.73 2.65 23.29
C THR A 447 -3.44 3.46 23.55
N PRO A 448 -2.36 2.88 24.11
CA PRO A 448 -1.08 3.59 24.24
C PRO A 448 -0.35 3.77 22.89
N HIS A 449 -0.70 3.03 21.84
CA HIS A 449 -0.16 3.25 20.49
C HIS A 449 -0.71 4.50 19.81
N LEU A 450 -1.92 4.94 20.17
CA LEU A 450 -2.48 6.20 19.65
C LEU A 450 -1.59 7.40 20.01
N ALA A 451 -0.99 7.42 21.21
CA ALA A 451 -0.01 8.45 21.57
C ALA A 451 1.25 8.44 20.69
N ARG A 452 1.63 7.28 20.15
CA ARG A 452 2.72 7.18 19.16
C ARG A 452 2.30 7.74 17.81
N LEU A 453 1.06 7.44 17.38
CA LEU A 453 0.49 8.04 16.17
C LEU A 453 0.40 9.57 16.30
N ASP A 454 0.00 10.10 17.46
CA ASP A 454 0.01 11.54 17.75
C ASP A 454 1.43 12.13 17.64
N ALA A 455 2.44 11.47 18.23
CA ALA A 455 3.83 11.93 18.17
C ALA A 455 4.42 11.86 16.75
N LEU A 456 3.97 10.91 15.94
CA LEU A 456 4.30 10.79 14.51
C LEU A 456 3.49 11.77 13.62
N GLY A 457 2.55 12.53 14.20
CA GLY A 457 1.73 13.50 13.49
C GLY A 457 0.67 12.89 12.58
N VAL A 458 0.14 11.71 12.93
CA VAL A 458 -0.87 10.99 12.14
C VAL A 458 -2.28 11.44 12.54
N ASN A 459 -3.06 11.96 11.60
CA ASN A 459 -4.48 12.28 11.85
C ASN A 459 -5.37 11.03 11.75
N TYR A 460 -5.20 10.06 12.65
CA TYR A 460 -6.01 8.84 12.67
C TYR A 460 -7.48 9.11 13.06
N ARG A 461 -8.40 8.21 12.71
CA ARG A 461 -9.78 8.23 13.21
C ARG A 461 -9.83 7.90 14.71
N PRO A 462 -10.27 8.81 15.59
CA PRO A 462 -10.35 8.51 17.02
C PRO A 462 -11.33 7.37 17.35
N PRO A 463 -11.07 6.58 18.40
CA PRO A 463 -12.03 5.58 18.88
C PRO A 463 -13.41 6.17 19.22
N SER A 464 -13.44 7.43 19.67
CA SER A 464 -14.67 8.17 20.00
C SER A 464 -15.48 8.65 18.79
N GLY A 465 -14.96 8.48 17.56
CA GLY A 465 -15.59 8.94 16.34
C GLY A 465 -14.87 10.11 15.66
N PRO A 466 -15.38 10.56 14.49
CA PRO A 466 -14.81 11.65 13.70
C PRO A 466 -14.71 12.95 14.50
N ARG A 467 -13.63 13.72 14.31
CA ARG A 467 -13.54 15.09 14.84
C ARG A 467 -14.30 16.05 13.91
N PRO A 468 -14.75 17.23 14.38
CA PRO A 468 -15.51 18.16 13.54
C PRO A 468 -14.84 18.53 12.22
N TRP A 469 -13.50 18.60 12.19
CA TRP A 469 -12.72 18.91 11.00
C TRP A 469 -12.44 17.71 10.07
N ASP A 470 -12.78 16.49 10.49
CA ASP A 470 -12.71 15.29 9.66
C ASP A 470 -13.98 15.13 8.80
N ALA A 471 -15.12 15.64 9.25
CA ALA A 471 -16.37 15.55 8.52
C ALA A 471 -16.34 16.26 7.14
N ARG A 472 -17.12 15.73 6.18
CA ARG A 472 -17.32 16.32 4.84
C ARG A 472 -18.81 16.39 4.48
N PRO A 473 -19.58 17.30 5.11
CA PRO A 473 -20.99 17.44 4.80
C PRO A 473 -21.26 17.92 3.36
N ASP A 474 -20.25 18.52 2.71
CA ASP A 474 -20.26 18.96 1.32
C ASP A 474 -20.12 17.81 0.30
N ALA A 475 -19.49 16.69 0.71
CA ALA A 475 -19.19 15.54 -0.14
C ALA A 475 -19.99 14.30 0.31
N PRO A 476 -21.27 14.19 -0.08
CA PRO A 476 -22.13 13.08 0.33
C PRO A 476 -21.65 11.75 -0.25
N GLY A 477 -21.69 10.70 0.57
CA GLY A 477 -21.29 9.34 0.19
C GLY A 477 -22.41 8.52 -0.47
N ASN A 478 -22.14 7.23 -0.65
CA ASN A 478 -23.11 6.21 -1.04
C ASN A 478 -22.78 4.90 -0.30
N PRO A 479 -23.12 4.80 1.01
CA PRO A 479 -22.78 3.63 1.79
C PRO A 479 -23.53 2.41 1.26
N ARG A 480 -22.82 1.29 1.14
CA ARG A 480 -23.37 0.02 0.65
C ARG A 480 -23.60 -0.94 1.81
N ARG A 481 -24.53 -1.87 1.64
CA ARG A 481 -24.71 -2.99 2.55
C ARG A 481 -23.76 -4.14 2.19
N LEU A 482 -23.28 -4.85 3.20
CA LEU A 482 -22.31 -5.93 3.01
C LEU A 482 -22.91 -7.10 2.22
N ASP A 483 -24.15 -7.50 2.49
CA ASP A 483 -24.82 -8.58 1.80
C ASP A 483 -25.03 -8.29 0.31
N GLU A 484 -25.37 -7.05 -0.04
CA GLU A 484 -25.49 -6.59 -1.43
C GLU A 484 -24.12 -6.62 -2.14
N ARG A 485 -23.05 -6.18 -1.47
CA ARG A 485 -21.70 -6.24 -2.05
C ARG A 485 -21.22 -7.67 -2.24
N LEU A 486 -21.46 -8.56 -1.28
CA LEU A 486 -21.10 -9.98 -1.40
C LEU A 486 -21.85 -10.66 -2.56
N ALA A 487 -23.13 -10.34 -2.77
CA ALA A 487 -23.90 -10.83 -3.90
C ALA A 487 -23.35 -10.33 -5.25
N GLU A 488 -22.93 -9.07 -5.32
CA GLU A 488 -22.28 -8.51 -6.51
C GLU A 488 -20.93 -9.17 -6.78
N LEU A 489 -20.07 -9.32 -5.78
CA LEU A 489 -18.77 -10.02 -5.92
C LEU A 489 -18.94 -11.46 -6.41
N HIS A 490 -19.97 -12.15 -5.92
CA HIS A 490 -20.29 -13.49 -6.40
C HIS A 490 -20.68 -13.50 -7.89
N ALA A 491 -21.40 -12.49 -8.37
CA ALA A 491 -21.71 -12.34 -9.78
C ALA A 491 -20.48 -11.95 -10.61
N MET A 492 -19.65 -11.02 -10.11
CA MET A 492 -18.42 -10.55 -10.77
C MET A 492 -17.36 -11.63 -10.96
N THR A 493 -17.40 -12.69 -10.16
CA THR A 493 -16.41 -13.80 -10.19
C THR A 493 -17.00 -15.10 -10.73
N ALA A 494 -18.23 -15.06 -11.24
CA ALA A 494 -18.92 -16.24 -11.74
C ALA A 494 -18.30 -16.81 -13.03
N ASP A 495 -17.64 -15.97 -13.80
CA ASP A 495 -16.89 -16.32 -15.01
C ASP A 495 -15.58 -17.05 -14.70
N LEU A 496 -14.89 -16.70 -13.61
CA LEU A 496 -13.64 -17.35 -13.19
C LEU A 496 -13.77 -18.84 -12.84
N ARG A 497 -15.00 -19.32 -12.63
CA ARG A 497 -15.29 -20.72 -12.23
C ARG A 497 -15.65 -21.63 -13.41
N ARG A 498 -15.70 -21.10 -14.63
CA ARG A 498 -16.00 -21.84 -15.85
C ARG A 498 -14.71 -22.36 -16.48
#